data_AF-A0A1C0TW15-F1
#
_entry.id   AF-A0A1C0TW15-F1
#
_cell.length_a   1.000
_cell.length_b   1.000
_cell.length_c   1.000
_cell.angle_alpha   90.00
_cell.angle_beta   90.00
_cell.angle_gamma   90.00
#
_symmetry.space_group_name_H-M   'P 1'
#
loop_
_entity.id
_entity.type
_entity.pdbx_description
1 polymer ?
#
loop_
_entity_poly.entity_id
_entity_poly.type
_entity_poly.pdbx_seq_one_letter_code
_entity_poly.pdbx_strand_id
1 'polypeptide(L)'
;MKTTIKALTLIASTVFAGQAFSAELVCAVYAKSGGSSWGNGTANCEAFDYSFGNSTGGRFYLKGVTKQIKEVRWSGAARCGTTTSSSCSATIRAYGTNSASATILYTDGTWEQTNTARASYETGH
;
A
#
# COMPACT_ATOMS: atom_id res chain seq x y z
N MET A 1 57.12 4.11 -37.64
CA MET A 1 56.25 3.13 -36.96
C MET A 1 54.81 3.59 -37.09
N LYS A 2 53.91 2.67 -37.47
CA LYS A 2 52.43 2.79 -37.45
C LYS A 2 52.01 2.95 -35.96
N THR A 3 50.95 3.66 -35.55
CA THR A 3 49.54 3.34 -35.76
C THR A 3 48.66 4.42 -35.11
N THR A 4 47.56 4.73 -35.78
CA THR A 4 46.38 5.49 -35.37
C THR A 4 45.68 4.91 -34.12
N ILE A 5 45.30 5.76 -33.17
CA ILE A 5 44.36 5.45 -32.05
C ILE A 5 43.22 6.48 -32.17
N LYS A 6 42.20 6.22 -33.01
CA LYS A 6 40.92 5.57 -32.71
C LYS A 6 40.17 6.18 -31.51
N ALA A 7 39.13 6.90 -31.88
CA ALA A 7 38.06 7.53 -31.11
C ALA A 7 37.71 6.85 -29.78
N LEU A 8 37.63 7.67 -28.73
CA LEU A 8 36.92 7.36 -27.49
C LEU A 8 35.42 7.35 -27.80
N THR A 9 34.83 6.17 -27.93
CA THR A 9 33.39 5.97 -27.88
C THR A 9 32.89 6.30 -26.49
N LEU A 10 32.15 7.40 -26.36
CA LEU A 10 31.41 7.77 -25.16
C LEU A 10 30.32 6.70 -24.96
N ILE A 11 30.55 5.74 -24.06
CA ILE A 11 29.52 4.78 -23.67
C ILE A 11 28.47 5.61 -22.91
N ALA A 12 27.34 5.84 -23.57
CA ALA A 12 26.16 6.40 -22.95
C ALA A 12 25.72 5.42 -21.84
N SER A 13 26.19 5.67 -20.62
CA SER A 13 25.61 5.08 -19.42
C SER A 13 24.19 5.59 -19.35
N THR A 14 23.24 4.80 -19.83
CA THR A 14 21.83 5.00 -19.55
C THR A 14 21.68 4.95 -18.04
N VAL A 15 21.64 6.13 -17.44
CA VAL A 15 21.24 6.29 -16.05
C VAL A 15 19.81 5.79 -16.02
N PHE A 16 19.61 4.56 -15.56
CA PHE A 16 18.31 4.13 -15.08
C PHE A 16 18.02 5.06 -13.92
N ALA A 17 17.33 6.17 -14.18
CA ALA A 17 16.66 6.93 -13.17
C ALA A 17 15.71 5.92 -12.52
N GLY A 18 16.13 5.35 -11.39
CA GLY A 18 15.28 4.51 -10.57
C GLY A 18 14.07 5.36 -10.23
N GLN A 19 12.97 5.11 -10.93
CA GLN A 19 11.73 5.81 -10.66
C GLN A 19 11.39 5.48 -9.22
N ALA A 20 11.40 6.50 -8.36
CA ALA A 20 10.94 6.38 -6.99
C ALA A 20 9.48 5.93 -7.07
N PHE A 21 9.25 4.63 -6.87
CA PHE A 21 7.93 4.04 -6.91
C PHE A 21 7.08 4.66 -5.79
N SER A 22 5.90 5.15 -6.17
CA SER A 22 5.19 6.22 -5.45
C SER A 22 3.92 5.75 -4.74
N ALA A 23 3.47 4.50 -4.91
CA ALA A 23 2.26 4.07 -4.22
C ALA A 23 2.53 3.80 -2.74
N GLU A 24 1.83 4.54 -1.92
CA GLU A 24 1.75 4.34 -0.48
C GLU A 24 0.50 3.53 -0.17
N LEU A 25 0.65 2.46 0.60
CA LEU A 25 -0.48 1.71 1.12
C LEU A 25 -0.87 2.31 2.46
N VAL A 26 -2.12 2.76 2.53
CA VAL A 26 -2.71 3.41 3.69
C VAL A 26 -3.95 2.64 4.14
N CYS A 27 -4.44 2.96 5.33
CA CYS A 27 -5.65 2.34 5.86
C CYS A 27 -6.65 3.37 6.37
N ALA A 28 -7.90 2.93 6.48
CA ALA A 28 -8.95 3.63 7.19
C ALA A 28 -9.72 2.62 8.04
N VAL A 29 -10.03 3.02 9.27
CA VAL A 29 -10.88 2.27 10.20
C VAL A 29 -12.06 3.14 10.61
N TYR A 30 -13.17 2.48 10.91
CA TYR A 30 -14.43 3.15 11.18
C TYR A 30 -14.95 2.68 12.53
N ALA A 31 -14.77 3.49 13.57
CA ALA A 31 -15.35 3.23 14.88
C ALA A 31 -16.88 3.16 14.79
N LYS A 32 -17.51 2.32 15.62
CA LYS A 32 -18.97 2.26 15.70
C LYS A 32 -19.51 3.40 16.57
N SER A 33 -20.82 3.39 16.79
CA SER A 33 -21.55 4.44 17.50
C SER A 33 -20.88 4.83 18.82
N GLY A 34 -20.66 6.13 19.01
CA GLY A 34 -20.01 6.70 20.21
C GLY A 34 -18.49 6.59 20.24
N GLY A 35 -17.86 6.09 19.18
CA GLY A 35 -16.40 5.97 19.07
C GLY A 35 -15.72 7.07 18.25
N SER A 36 -14.41 6.91 18.07
CA SER A 36 -13.56 7.81 17.30
C SER A 36 -12.56 7.03 16.46
N SER A 37 -12.14 7.60 15.33
CA SER A 37 -11.13 7.03 14.45
C SER A 37 -10.07 8.05 14.12
N TRP A 38 -8.82 7.60 14.06
CA TRP A 38 -7.63 8.43 13.90
C TRP A 38 -6.70 7.82 12.86
N GLY A 39 -5.85 8.65 12.25
CA GLY A 39 -4.82 8.18 11.31
C GLY A 39 -5.34 7.64 9.98
N ASN A 40 -6.64 7.76 9.69
CA ASN A 40 -7.23 7.39 8.41
C ASN A 40 -6.53 8.11 7.25
N GLY A 41 -6.11 7.35 6.23
CA GLY A 41 -5.34 7.87 5.10
C GLY A 41 -3.82 7.93 5.33
N THR A 42 -3.34 7.28 6.39
CA THR A 42 -1.91 7.04 6.64
C THR A 42 -1.64 5.53 6.75
N ALA A 43 -0.37 5.15 6.90
CA ALA A 43 0.02 3.76 7.11
C ALA A 43 -0.44 3.19 8.47
N ASN A 44 -0.82 4.02 9.45
CA ASN A 44 -1.30 3.56 10.75
C ASN A 44 -2.63 4.24 11.07
N CYS A 45 -3.69 3.46 11.17
CA CYS A 45 -5.03 3.97 11.45
C CYS A 45 -5.65 3.19 12.61
N GLU A 46 -6.39 3.89 13.45
CA GLU A 46 -6.84 3.38 14.74
C GLU A 46 -8.29 3.77 14.99
N ALA A 47 -9.05 2.88 15.62
CA ALA A 47 -10.42 3.14 16.01
C ALA A 47 -10.67 2.64 17.43
N PHE A 48 -11.44 3.41 18.18
CA PHE A 48 -11.93 3.02 19.50
C PHE A 48 -13.42 3.31 19.59
N ASP A 49 -14.22 2.42 20.17
CA ASP A 49 -15.63 2.67 20.47
C ASP A 49 -16.10 1.98 21.75
N TYR A 50 -17.34 2.23 22.17
CA TYR A 50 -17.96 1.60 23.34
C TYR A 50 -19.02 0.57 22.94
N SER A 51 -18.83 -0.09 21.79
CA SER A 51 -19.79 -1.09 21.31
C SER A 51 -19.68 -2.44 22.00
N PHE A 52 -18.59 -2.68 22.75
CA PHE A 52 -18.24 -3.98 23.35
C PHE A 52 -18.26 -5.12 22.32
N GLY A 53 -17.93 -4.78 21.06
CA GLY A 53 -17.89 -5.70 19.93
C GLY A 53 -16.51 -6.32 19.71
N ASN A 54 -16.44 -7.32 18.82
CA ASN A 54 -15.17 -8.02 18.54
C ASN A 54 -14.45 -7.54 17.26
N SER A 55 -15.06 -6.62 16.51
CA SER A 55 -14.54 -6.15 15.22
C SER A 55 -15.26 -4.90 14.74
N THR A 56 -14.61 -4.16 13.83
CA THR A 56 -15.23 -3.10 13.07
C THR A 56 -14.87 -3.17 11.58
N GLY A 57 -15.52 -2.31 10.79
CA GLY A 57 -15.20 -2.13 9.38
C GLY A 57 -13.96 -1.28 9.18
N GLY A 58 -13.18 -1.62 8.16
CA GLY A 58 -12.06 -0.82 7.69
C GLY A 58 -11.77 -1.05 6.23
N ARG A 59 -10.70 -0.44 5.75
CA ARG A 59 -10.24 -0.51 4.37
C ARG A 59 -8.74 -0.32 4.31
N PHE A 60 -8.09 -1.06 3.42
CA PHE A 60 -6.73 -0.79 2.97
C PHE A 60 -6.77 -0.31 1.53
N TYR A 61 -6.03 0.74 1.19
CA TYR A 61 -6.06 1.31 -0.15
C TYR A 61 -4.74 1.97 -0.52
N LEU A 62 -4.49 2.06 -1.82
CA LEU A 62 -3.31 2.66 -2.40
C LEU A 62 -3.54 4.16 -2.61
N LYS A 63 -2.52 4.96 -2.30
CA LYS A 63 -2.46 6.42 -2.49
C LYS A 63 -1.20 6.76 -3.27
N GLY A 64 -1.24 7.84 -4.06
CA GLY A 64 -0.06 8.28 -4.81
C GLY A 64 0.32 7.37 -5.98
N VAL A 65 -0.60 6.53 -6.47
CA VAL A 65 -0.39 5.72 -7.67
C VAL A 65 -0.35 6.64 -8.89
N THR A 66 0.80 6.75 -9.53
CA THR A 66 1.02 7.61 -10.71
C THR A 66 1.00 6.84 -12.04
N LYS A 67 1.14 5.51 -11.99
CA LYS A 67 1.17 4.63 -13.16
C LYS A 67 -0.11 3.80 -13.27
N GLN A 68 -0.47 3.42 -14.49
CA GLN A 68 -1.63 2.57 -14.72
C GLN A 68 -1.38 1.15 -14.18
N ILE A 69 -2.22 0.72 -13.24
CA ILE A 69 -2.16 -0.60 -12.60
C ILE A 69 -2.66 -1.67 -13.59
N LYS A 70 -1.88 -2.73 -13.74
CA LYS A 70 -2.28 -3.97 -14.40
C LYS A 70 -2.79 -5.01 -13.41
N GLU A 71 -2.13 -5.15 -12.27
CA GLU A 71 -2.47 -6.11 -11.22
C GLU A 71 -2.03 -5.57 -9.84
N VAL A 72 -2.80 -5.88 -8.79
CA VAL A 72 -2.47 -5.63 -7.38
C VAL A 72 -2.64 -6.95 -6.65
N ARG A 73 -1.54 -7.44 -6.09
CA ARG A 73 -1.49 -8.64 -5.25
C ARG A 73 -1.50 -8.20 -3.80
N TRP A 74 -2.66 -8.30 -3.18
CA TRP A 74 -2.87 -7.96 -1.78
C TRP A 74 -2.45 -9.12 -0.87
N SER A 75 -1.87 -8.77 0.27
CA SER A 75 -1.52 -9.69 1.35
C SER A 75 -2.04 -9.17 2.68
N GLY A 76 -2.30 -10.10 3.62
CA GLY A 76 -2.76 -9.80 4.97
C GLY A 76 -4.27 -9.63 5.08
N ALA A 77 -4.71 -8.60 5.82
CA ALA A 77 -6.11 -8.39 6.21
C ALA A 77 -7.00 -7.78 5.10
N ALA A 78 -6.41 -7.31 4.00
CA ALA A 78 -7.16 -6.73 2.88
C ALA A 78 -7.97 -7.79 2.12
N ARG A 79 -9.24 -7.50 1.85
CA ARG A 79 -10.17 -8.35 1.09
C ARG A 79 -10.66 -7.60 -0.15
N CYS A 80 -10.21 -8.05 -1.32
CA CYS A 80 -10.42 -7.37 -2.59
C CYS A 80 -11.29 -8.21 -3.51
N GLY A 81 -12.22 -7.58 -4.23
CA GLY A 81 -13.08 -8.28 -5.19
C GLY A 81 -12.38 -8.58 -6.52
N THR A 82 -11.39 -7.77 -6.90
CA THR A 82 -10.66 -7.93 -8.17
C THR A 82 -9.17 -7.73 -7.97
N THR A 83 -8.38 -8.28 -8.90
CA THR A 83 -6.91 -8.11 -8.94
C THR A 83 -6.49 -6.73 -9.43
N THR A 84 -7.40 -5.83 -9.81
CA THR A 84 -7.09 -4.45 -10.20
C THR A 84 -7.52 -3.42 -9.15
N SER A 85 -8.17 -3.88 -8.08
CA SER A 85 -8.69 -3.01 -7.03
C SER A 85 -7.55 -2.34 -6.27
N SER A 86 -7.53 -1.00 -6.29
CA SER A 86 -6.62 -0.16 -5.48
C SER A 86 -7.14 0.08 -4.07
N SER A 87 -8.32 -0.42 -3.73
CA SER A 87 -8.99 -0.24 -2.45
C SER A 87 -9.76 -1.49 -2.08
N CYS A 88 -9.56 -1.98 -0.87
CA CYS A 88 -10.10 -3.26 -0.40
C CYS A 88 -10.69 -3.13 0.99
N SER A 89 -11.85 -3.71 1.20
CA SER A 89 -12.46 -3.75 2.52
C SER A 89 -11.64 -4.65 3.45
N ALA A 90 -11.76 -4.41 4.74
CA ALA A 90 -11.18 -5.24 5.77
C ALA A 90 -12.10 -5.31 6.99
N THR A 91 -12.11 -6.47 7.64
CA THR A 91 -12.68 -6.61 8.98
C THR A 91 -11.54 -6.45 9.97
N ILE A 92 -11.60 -5.40 10.77
CA ILE A 92 -10.55 -5.07 11.75
C ILE A 92 -10.96 -5.68 13.08
N ARG A 93 -10.26 -6.71 13.50
CA ARG A 93 -10.52 -7.40 14.77
C ARG A 93 -10.04 -6.57 15.95
N ALA A 94 -10.85 -6.52 17.00
CA ALA A 94 -10.50 -5.82 18.24
C ALA A 94 -9.29 -6.52 18.89
N TYR A 95 -8.36 -5.74 19.43
CA TYR A 95 -7.14 -6.22 20.12
C TYR A 95 -6.32 -7.23 19.31
N GLY A 96 -6.40 -7.15 17.98
CA GLY A 96 -5.79 -8.10 17.05
C GLY A 96 -4.80 -7.44 16.10
N THR A 97 -4.02 -8.27 15.42
CA THR A 97 -3.14 -7.80 14.33
C THR A 97 -3.94 -7.67 13.05
N ASN A 98 -4.12 -6.44 12.56
CA ASN A 98 -4.71 -6.19 11.25
C ASN A 98 -3.72 -5.38 10.40
N SER A 99 -3.04 -6.04 9.48
CA SER A 99 -2.06 -5.39 8.60
C SER A 99 -2.23 -5.85 7.16
N ALA A 100 -1.87 -5.00 6.21
CA ALA A 100 -1.86 -5.34 4.80
C ALA A 100 -0.64 -4.77 4.08
N SER A 101 -0.21 -5.46 3.04
CA SER A 101 0.78 -5.00 2.07
C SER A 101 0.29 -5.34 0.66
N ALA A 102 0.84 -4.69 -0.36
CA ALA A 102 0.53 -5.01 -1.75
C ALA A 102 1.79 -5.04 -2.62
N THR A 103 1.75 -5.90 -3.63
CA THR A 103 2.67 -5.84 -4.78
C THR A 103 1.87 -5.42 -5.99
N ILE A 104 2.29 -4.32 -6.63
CA ILE A 104 1.60 -3.73 -7.78
C ILE A 104 2.42 -4.05 -9.03
N LEU A 105 1.76 -4.60 -10.04
CA LEU A 105 2.28 -4.73 -11.40
C LEU A 105 1.62 -3.67 -12.26
N TYR A 106 2.43 -2.89 -12.96
CA TYR A 106 1.98 -1.83 -13.87
C TYR A 106 1.87 -2.34 -15.31
N THR A 107 1.13 -1.61 -16.14
CA THR A 107 0.95 -1.95 -17.56
C THR A 107 2.25 -1.86 -18.37
N ASP A 108 3.22 -1.04 -17.92
CA ASP A 108 4.57 -0.92 -18.48
C ASP A 108 5.49 -2.10 -18.13
N GLY A 109 4.98 -3.08 -17.36
CA GLY A 109 5.74 -4.26 -16.93
C GLY A 109 6.60 -4.04 -15.68
N THR A 110 6.64 -2.82 -15.14
CA THR A 110 7.32 -2.56 -13.86
C THR A 110 6.48 -3.02 -12.68
N TRP A 111 7.17 -3.33 -11.58
CA TRP A 111 6.56 -3.77 -10.33
C TRP A 111 7.09 -2.97 -9.15
N GLU A 112 6.23 -2.76 -8.16
CA GLU A 112 6.62 -2.17 -6.88
C GLU A 112 5.94 -2.90 -5.71
N GLN A 113 6.64 -2.94 -4.58
CA GLN A 113 6.08 -3.44 -3.33
C GLN A 113 5.85 -2.23 -2.41
N THR A 114 4.63 -2.12 -1.88
CA THR A 114 4.28 -1.02 -1.00
C THR A 114 4.78 -1.26 0.43
N ASN A 115 4.73 -0.22 1.25
CA ASN A 115 4.82 -0.36 2.70
C ASN A 115 3.72 -1.28 3.27
N THR A 116 3.89 -1.67 4.53
CA THR A 116 2.85 -2.33 5.32
C THR A 116 2.04 -1.28 6.06
N ALA A 117 0.71 -1.27 5.87
CA ALA A 117 -0.19 -0.50 6.72
C ALA A 117 -0.75 -1.36 7.85
N ARG A 118 -1.02 -0.74 8.99
CA ARG A 118 -1.53 -1.36 10.20
C ARG A 118 -2.80 -0.64 10.66
N ALA A 119 -3.83 -1.43 10.90
CA ALA A 119 -5.09 -1.00 11.43
C ALA A 119 -5.26 -1.57 12.84
N SER A 120 -5.48 -0.71 13.83
CA SER A 120 -5.84 -1.10 15.19
C SER A 120 -7.31 -0.80 15.45
N TYR A 121 -7.93 -1.66 16.24
CA TYR A 121 -9.27 -1.44 16.74
C TYR A 121 -9.34 -1.91 18.18
N GLU A 122 -9.90 -1.08 19.02
CA GLU A 122 -10.17 -1.34 20.42
C GLU A 122 -11.63 -1.01 20.71
N THR A 123 -12.18 -1.61 21.76
CA THR A 123 -13.53 -1.28 22.21
C THR A 123 -13.55 -1.16 23.74
N GLY A 124 -14.69 -0.76 24.33
CA GLY A 124 -14.88 -0.86 25.77
C GLY A 124 -14.68 -2.31 26.23
N HIS A 125 -13.93 -2.51 27.32
CA HIS A 125 -13.73 -3.84 27.91
C HIS A 125 -14.84 -4.18 28.92
#